data_AF-A0A7V5XDZ3-F1
#
_entry.id   AF-A0A7V5XDZ3-F1
#
_cell.length_a   1.000
_cell.length_b   1.000
_cell.length_c   1.000
_cell.angle_alpha   90.00
_cell.angle_beta   90.00
_cell.angle_gamma   90.00
#
_symmetry.space_group_name_H-M   'P 1'
#
loop_
_entity.id
_entity.type
_entity.pdbx_description
1 polymer ?
#
loop_
_entity_poly.entity_id
_entity_poly.type
_entity_poly.pdbx_seq_one_letter_code
_entity_poly.pdbx_strand_id
1 'polypeptide(L)' 'VLEGDVPSPVNPPPGCPFQNRCPDAMSICRNRKPALGLLPGESGTHQVSCHLYTGDRDGS' A
#
# COMPACT_ATOMS: atom_id res chain seq x y z
N VAL A 1 5.10 27.47 -22.89
CA VAL A 1 5.46 26.80 -21.63
C VAL A 1 4.33 25.84 -21.31
N LEU A 2 4.59 24.55 -21.10
CA LEU A 2 3.51 23.59 -20.87
C LEU A 2 3.03 23.71 -19.43
N GLU A 3 1.78 24.14 -19.25
CA GLU A 3 1.06 24.16 -17.99
C GLU A 3 0.70 22.72 -17.61
N GLY A 4 1.57 22.10 -16.81
CA GLY A 4 1.34 20.80 -16.20
C GLY A 4 1.66 20.92 -14.72
N ASP A 5 0.67 21.31 -13.92
CA ASP A 5 0.78 21.19 -12.47
C ASP A 5 0.78 19.70 -12.15
N VAL A 6 1.99 19.13 -12.02
CA VAL A 6 2.18 17.81 -11.43
C VAL A 6 1.73 17.97 -9.98
N PRO A 7 0.61 17.37 -9.55
CA PRO A 7 0.18 17.51 -8.17
C PRO A 7 1.32 16.97 -7.32
N SER A 8 1.91 17.88 -6.54
CA SER A 8 3.11 17.65 -5.77
C SER A 8 2.99 16.32 -5.00
N PRO A 9 3.89 15.34 -5.20
CA PRO A 9 3.89 14.07 -4.45
C PRO A 9 4.31 14.25 -2.97
N VAL A 10 4.22 15.47 -2.44
CA VAL A 10 5.01 16.01 -1.33
C VAL A 10 4.59 15.50 0.04
N ASN A 11 3.42 14.89 0.20
CA ASN A 11 3.03 14.28 1.48
C ASN A 11 2.40 12.90 1.26
N PRO A 12 3.22 11.83 1.11
CA PRO A 12 2.69 10.49 1.20
C PRO A 12 2.04 10.33 2.59
N PRO A 13 0.83 9.77 2.68
CA PRO A 13 0.21 9.56 3.97
C PRO A 13 1.06 8.57 4.79
N PRO A 14 1.07 8.66 6.13
CA PRO A 14 1.98 7.89 6.99
C PRO A 14 1.77 6.37 6.88
N GLY A 15 0.58 5.94 6.47
CA GLY A 15 0.24 4.54 6.23
C GLY A 15 0.55 4.04 4.82
N CYS A 16 -0.30 3.14 4.33
CA CYS A 16 -0.30 2.68 2.95
C CYS A 16 -0.55 3.88 2.00
N PRO A 17 0.28 4.08 0.96
CA PRO A 17 0.07 5.14 -0.02
C PRO A 17 -1.22 4.96 -0.82
N PHE A 18 -1.71 3.72 -0.90
CA PHE A 18 -2.94 3.36 -1.59
C PHE A 18 -4.20 3.49 -0.71
N GLN A 19 -4.10 3.91 0.56
CA GLN A 19 -5.24 3.92 1.48
C GLN A 19 -6.46 4.73 1.00
N ASN A 20 -6.25 5.76 0.16
CA ASN A 20 -7.31 6.61 -0.40
C ASN A 20 -7.88 6.07 -1.72
N ARG A 21 -7.27 5.02 -2.29
CA ARG A 21 -7.61 4.43 -3.60
C ARG A 21 -7.91 2.93 -3.54
N CYS A 22 -7.55 2.26 -2.44
CA CYS A 22 -7.69 0.82 -2.26
C CYS A 22 -9.11 0.51 -1.76
N PRO A 23 -9.88 -0.36 -2.45
CA PRO A 23 -11.23 -0.74 -2.04
C PRO A 23 -11.24 -1.56 -0.74
N ASP A 24 -10.16 -2.31 -0.47
CA ASP A 24 -9.98 -3.13 0.73
C ASP A 24 -9.16 -2.42 1.82
N ALA A 25 -9.14 -1.07 1.82
CA ALA A 25 -8.38 -0.30 2.80
C ALA A 25 -8.94 -0.49 4.22
N MET A 26 -8.13 -1.07 5.10
CA MET A 26 -8.43 -1.27 6.53
C MET A 26 -7.88 -0.12 7.38
N SER A 27 -8.27 -0.07 8.66
CA SER A 27 -7.78 0.90 9.65
C SER A 27 -6.25 0.91 9.73
N ILE A 28 -5.62 -0.27 9.73
CA ILE A 28 -4.16 -0.43 9.74
C ILE A 28 -3.48 0.14 8.50
N CYS A 29 -4.16 0.16 7.35
CA CYS A 29 -3.64 0.79 6.14
C CYS A 29 -3.49 2.30 6.27
N ARG A 30 -4.20 2.95 7.21
CA ARG A 30 -4.08 4.40 7.45
C ARG A 30 -2.98 4.72 8.44
N ASN A 31 -2.78 3.84 9.41
CA ASN A 31 -1.87 4.04 10.54
C ASN A 31 -0.46 3.48 10.30
N ARG A 32 -0.31 2.40 9.52
CA ARG A 32 0.98 1.75 9.27
C ARG A 32 1.19 1.44 7.80
N LYS A 33 2.44 1.57 7.36
CA LYS A 33 2.87 1.17 6.02
C LYS A 33 3.04 -0.35 5.99
N PRO A 34 2.52 -1.05 4.96
CA PRO A 34 2.68 -2.49 4.84
C PRO A 34 4.14 -2.88 4.62
N ALA A 35 4.54 -3.97 5.27
CA ALA A 35 5.84 -4.61 5.05
C ALA A 35 5.91 -5.24 3.65
N LEU A 36 7.11 -5.46 3.14
CA LEU A 36 7.30 -6.21 1.89
C LEU A 36 7.15 -7.70 2.18
N GLY A 37 6.09 -8.31 1.67
CA GLY A 37 5.82 -9.74 1.72
C GLY A 37 6.22 -10.43 0.42
N LEU A 38 6.61 -11.70 0.53
CA LEU A 38 6.86 -12.59 -0.60
C LEU A 38 5.68 -13.54 -0.75
N LEU A 39 5.03 -13.52 -1.90
CA LEU A 39 3.93 -14.41 -2.24
C LEU A 39 4.41 -15.46 -3.24
N PRO A 40 4.08 -16.75 -3.04
CA PRO A 40 4.28 -17.76 -4.07
C PRO A 40 3.30 -17.51 -5.22
N GLY A 41 3.78 -17.59 -6.46
CA GLY A 41 2.99 -17.55 -7.68
C GLY A 41 3.45 -18.62 -8.67
N GLU A 42 2.68 -18.79 -9.75
CA GLU A 42 2.86 -19.90 -10.70
C GLU A 42 4.22 -19.90 -11.41
N SER A 43 4.84 -18.73 -11.59
CA SER A 43 6.19 -18.58 -12.21
C SER A 43 7.29 -18.16 -11.24
N GLY A 44 7.05 -18.21 -9.92
CA GLY A 44 8.07 -17.87 -8.92
C GLY A 44 7.52 -17.13 -7.71
N THR A 45 8.33 -16.24 -7.12
CA THR A 45 7.94 -15.46 -5.95
C THR A 45 7.65 -14.02 -6.35
N HIS A 46 6.46 -13.52 -6.04
CA HIS A 46 6.06 -12.13 -6.21
C HIS A 46 6.30 -11.35 -4.93
N GLN A 47 6.67 -10.08 -5.05
CA GLN A 47 6.80 -9.20 -3.89
C GLN A 47 5.60 -8.27 -3.81
N VAL A 48 5.02 -8.11 -2.63
CA VAL A 48 3.86 -7.24 -2.41
C VAL A 48 4.02 -6.47 -1.10
N SER A 49 3.68 -5.19 -1.10
CA SER A 49 3.55 -4.41 0.13
C SER A 49 2.07 -4.20 0.45
N CYS A 50 1.41 -5.22 0.99
CA CYS A 50 -0.01 -5.15 1.34
C CYS A 50 -0.34 -5.93 2.62
N HIS A 51 -0.98 -5.26 3.57
CA HIS A 51 -1.39 -5.81 4.86
C HIS A 51 -2.30 -7.04 4.75
N LEU A 52 -3.13 -7.11 3.70
CA LEU A 52 -4.01 -8.26 3.44
C LEU A 52 -3.24 -9.56 3.21
N TYR A 53 -2.09 -9.45 2.57
CA TYR A 53 -1.26 -10.57 2.11
C TYR A 53 -0.07 -10.83 3.05
N THR A 54 0.44 -9.80 3.72
CA THR A 54 1.55 -9.92 4.69
C THR A 54 1.08 -10.38 6.08
N GLY A 55 -0.23 -10.49 6.31
CA GLY A 55 -0.79 -11.01 7.56
C GLY A 55 -0.82 -10.01 8.72
N ASP A 56 -0.56 -8.72 8.48
CA ASP A 56 -0.72 -7.65 9.48
C ASP A 56 -2.21 -7.24 9.48
N ARG A 57 -3.06 -8.14 9.97
CA ARG A 57 -4.50 -7.90 10.12
C ARG A 57 -4.76 -7.31 11.51
N ASP A 58 -5.42 -6.17 11.52
CA ASP A 58 -5.92 -5.45 12.69
C ASP A 58 -7.06 -6.25 13.35
N GLY A 59 -6.77 -6.97 14.44
CA GLY A 59 -7.72 -7.81 15.22
C GLY A 59 -7.73 -9.28 14.75
N SER A 60 -7.48 -10.32 15.57
CA SER A 60 -8.20 -10.79 16.78
C SER A 60 -9.69 -10.97 16.57
#